data_AF-A0A383BRK3-F1
#
_entry.id   AF-A0A383BRK3-F1
#
_cell.length_a   1.000
_cell.length_b   1.000
_cell.length_c   1.000
_cell.angle_alpha   90.00
_cell.angle_beta   90.00
_cell.angle_gamma   90.00
#
_symmetry.space_group_name_H-M   'P 1'
#
loop_
_entity.id
_entity.type
_entity.pdbx_description
1 polymer ?
#
loop_
_entity_poly.entity_id
_entity_poly.type
_entity_poly.pdbx_seq_one_letter_code
_entity_poly.pdbx_strand_id
1 'polypeptide(L)'
;MKNLLNLMRLDWQKRTWWMSLLFYFCLYMAFIYLPFDFFLKPVADDEEIWFGFTLTGWWAKATEPLHWLIYGLGAYGFWRMKTWMWPWASIYVAQIVIAMFVWNILKDNNLIAVFISALIFCIPMIALWRSKDKFIG
;
A
#
# COMPACT_ATOMS: atom_id res chain seq x y z
N MET A 1 17.52 -17.45 25.06
CA MET A 1 17.60 -16.82 23.72
C MET A 1 16.23 -16.86 23.07
N LYS A 2 15.66 -15.71 22.67
CA LYS A 2 14.43 -15.70 21.88
C LYS A 2 14.80 -16.07 20.43
N ASN A 3 14.30 -17.20 19.93
CA ASN A 3 14.43 -17.55 18.52
C ASN A 3 13.59 -16.59 17.67
N LEU A 4 14.03 -16.29 16.44
CA LEU A 4 13.38 -15.36 15.49
C LEU A 4 11.89 -15.65 15.32
N LEU A 5 11.52 -16.92 15.22
CA LEU A 5 10.11 -17.36 15.12
C LEU A 5 9.24 -16.89 16.28
N ASN A 6 9.77 -16.89 17.51
CA ASN A 6 9.03 -16.41 18.67
C ASN A 6 8.89 -14.89 18.67
N LEU A 7 9.88 -14.15 18.17
CA LEU A 7 9.79 -12.71 18.00
C LEU A 7 8.72 -12.33 16.96
N MET A 8 8.71 -13.04 15.83
CA MET A 8 7.70 -12.83 14.78
C MET A 8 6.30 -13.14 15.30
N ARG A 9 6.11 -14.25 16.02
CA ARG A 9 4.82 -14.62 16.60
C ARG A 9 4.30 -13.55 17.57
N LEU A 10 5.16 -13.06 18.46
CA LEU A 10 4.79 -12.03 19.43
C LEU A 10 4.45 -10.69 18.77
N ASP A 11 5.16 -10.33 17.69
CA ASP A 11 4.83 -9.14 16.92
C ASP A 11 3.49 -9.29 16.18
N TRP A 12 3.24 -10.47 15.58
CA TRP A 12 1.99 -10.77 14.89
C TRP A 12 0.76 -10.71 15.80
N GLN A 13 0.92 -10.98 17.10
CA GLN A 13 -0.16 -10.91 18.08
C GLN A 13 -0.57 -9.47 18.44
N LYS A 14 0.26 -8.46 18.14
CA LYS A 14 -0.09 -7.05 18.39
C LYS A 14 -1.15 -6.53 17.43
N ARG A 15 -1.27 -7.17 16.26
CA ARG A 15 -2.14 -6.78 15.16
C ARG A 15 -3.05 -7.94 14.79
N THR A 16 -4.17 -7.64 14.13
CA THR A 16 -4.88 -8.73 13.43
C THR A 16 -4.01 -9.22 12.28
N TRP A 17 -4.06 -10.51 11.95
CA TRP A 17 -3.13 -11.13 11.00
C TRP A 17 -3.02 -10.41 9.65
N TRP A 18 -4.13 -9.89 9.11
CA TRP A 18 -4.15 -9.16 7.84
C TRP A 18 -3.53 -7.76 7.93
N MET A 19 -3.62 -7.10 9.10
CA MET A 19 -2.93 -5.82 9.34
C MET A 19 -1.43 -6.03 9.42
N SER A 20 -0.98 -7.17 9.95
CA SER A 20 0.44 -7.54 9.90
C SER A 20 0.90 -7.72 8.46
N LEU A 21 0.09 -8.33 7.57
CA LEU A 21 0.43 -8.42 6.16
C LEU A 21 0.59 -7.03 5.52
N LEU A 22 -0.34 -6.11 5.77
CA LEU A 22 -0.23 -4.72 5.30
C LEU A 22 1.02 -4.03 5.86
N PHE A 23 1.33 -4.22 7.15
CA PHE A 23 2.53 -3.69 7.77
C PHE A 23 3.81 -4.19 7.09
N TYR A 24 3.94 -5.50 6.89
CA TYR A 24 5.11 -6.07 6.22
C TYR A 24 5.20 -5.68 4.75
N PHE A 25 4.06 -5.52 4.07
CA PHE A 25 4.02 -4.95 2.73
C PHE A 25 4.54 -3.50 2.73
N CYS A 26 4.11 -2.65 3.66
CA CYS A 26 4.65 -1.29 3.79
C CYS A 26 6.15 -1.28 4.07
N LEU A 27 6.65 -2.18 4.93
CA LEU A 27 8.09 -2.32 5.18
C LEU A 27 8.86 -2.72 3.93
N TYR A 28 8.37 -3.72 3.20
CA TYR A 28 8.97 -4.16 1.94
C TYR A 28 9.03 -3.01 0.93
N MET A 29 7.92 -2.29 0.75
CA MET A 29 7.86 -1.16 -0.17
C MET A 29 8.83 -0.04 0.23
N ALA A 30 8.85 0.33 1.51
CA ALA A 30 9.66 1.45 2.00
C ALA A 30 11.16 1.16 2.07
N PHE A 31 11.59 -0.08 2.33
CA PHE A 31 13.01 -0.37 2.57
C PHE A 31 13.67 -1.21 1.48
N ILE A 32 12.91 -1.81 0.58
CA ILE A 32 13.44 -2.71 -0.45
C ILE A 32 13.03 -2.20 -1.83
N TYR A 33 11.73 -2.18 -2.12
CA TYR A 33 11.25 -1.91 -3.48
C TYR A 33 11.52 -0.46 -3.90
N LEU A 34 11.03 0.54 -3.17
CA LEU A 34 11.16 1.94 -3.60
C LEU A 34 12.60 2.47 -3.55
N PRO A 35 13.47 2.06 -2.61
CA PRO A 35 14.89 2.39 -2.74
C PRO A 35 15.52 1.81 -4.01
N PHE A 36 15.20 0.57 -4.38
CA PHE A 36 15.64 0.00 -5.66
C PHE A 36 15.09 0.79 -6.84
N ASP A 37 13.78 1.04 -6.84
CA ASP A 37 13.06 1.78 -7.89
C ASP A 37 13.67 3.18 -8.08
N PHE A 38 13.87 3.92 -6.99
CA PHE A 38 14.37 5.28 -7.04
C PHE A 38 15.85 5.39 -7.42
N PHE A 39 16.72 4.54 -6.86
CA PHE A 39 18.17 4.68 -7.01
C PHE A 39 18.78 3.87 -8.16
N LEU A 40 18.17 2.74 -8.55
CA LEU A 40 18.79 1.78 -9.46
C LEU A 40 18.06 1.66 -10.80
N LYS A 41 16.75 1.90 -10.82
CA LYS A 41 15.95 1.76 -12.04
C LYS A 41 16.16 2.94 -12.99
N PRO A 42 16.40 2.70 -14.30
CA PRO A 42 16.52 3.76 -15.28
C PRO A 42 15.21 4.53 -15.46
N VAL A 43 15.32 5.85 -15.59
CA VAL A 43 14.16 6.75 -15.80
C VAL A 43 13.32 6.36 -17.00
N ALA A 44 13.92 5.80 -18.06
CA ALA A 44 13.20 5.38 -19.25
C ALA A 44 12.16 4.27 -18.99
N ASP A 45 12.36 3.48 -17.94
CA ASP A 45 11.52 2.36 -17.55
C ASP A 45 10.58 2.72 -16.38
N ASP A 46 10.62 3.97 -15.91
CA ASP A 46 9.83 4.40 -14.75
C ASP A 46 8.37 4.64 -15.12
N GLU A 47 7.51 3.96 -14.38
CA GLU A 47 6.06 4.04 -14.48
C GLU A 47 5.48 4.12 -13.07
N GLU A 48 4.67 5.14 -12.83
CA GLU A 48 3.92 5.27 -11.58
C GLU A 48 2.44 5.47 -11.87
N ILE A 49 1.58 4.73 -11.16
CA ILE A 49 0.14 4.83 -11.36
C ILE A 49 -0.49 5.65 -10.23
N TRP A 50 -1.09 6.78 -10.58
CA TRP A 50 -1.84 7.65 -9.68
C TRP A 50 -3.29 7.75 -10.13
N PHE A 51 -4.23 7.30 -9.30
CA PHE A 51 -5.67 7.31 -9.60
C PHE A 51 -6.01 6.61 -10.94
N GLY A 52 -5.16 5.68 -11.37
CA GLY A 52 -5.30 4.92 -12.61
C GLY A 52 -4.64 5.56 -13.83
N PHE A 53 -4.07 6.76 -13.70
CA PHE A 53 -3.24 7.37 -14.73
C PHE A 53 -1.79 6.93 -14.56
N THR A 54 -1.18 6.46 -15.65
CA THR A 54 0.22 6.05 -15.66
C THR A 54 1.08 7.26 -16.02
N LEU A 55 1.87 7.74 -15.06
CA LEU A 55 2.96 8.68 -15.28
C LEU A 55 4.18 7.89 -15.74
N THR A 56 4.98 8.47 -16.64
CA THR A 56 6.18 7.83 -17.16
C THR A 56 7.38 8.76 -17.09
N GLY A 57 8.59 8.17 -17.10
CA GLY A 57 9.82 8.94 -17.15
C GLY A 57 10.06 9.79 -15.91
N TRP A 58 10.52 11.02 -16.12
CA TRP A 58 10.81 11.95 -15.02
C TRP A 58 9.60 12.30 -14.16
N TRP A 59 8.39 12.26 -14.73
CA TRP A 59 7.17 12.52 -13.94
C TRP A 59 6.89 11.38 -12.97
N ALA A 60 7.11 10.13 -13.37
CA ALA A 60 7.06 8.99 -12.47
C ALA A 60 8.13 9.11 -11.38
N LYS A 61 9.38 9.41 -11.78
CA LYS A 61 10.49 9.59 -10.83
C LYS A 61 10.24 10.66 -9.77
N ALA A 62 9.58 11.75 -10.16
CA ALA A 62 9.31 12.86 -9.25
C ALA A 62 8.25 12.49 -8.19
N THR A 63 7.37 11.55 -8.49
CA THR A 63 6.31 11.11 -7.57
C THR A 63 6.67 9.88 -6.74
N GLU A 64 7.75 9.16 -7.08
CA GLU A 64 8.30 8.05 -6.30
C GLU A 64 8.62 8.42 -4.83
N PRO A 65 9.26 9.58 -4.51
CA PRO A 65 9.47 9.99 -3.12
C PRO A 65 8.16 10.17 -2.34
N LEU A 66 7.07 10.56 -3.01
CA LEU A 66 5.76 10.69 -2.38
C LEU A 66 5.18 9.32 -2.06
N HIS A 67 5.24 8.36 -2.99
CA HIS A 67 4.87 6.97 -2.71
C HIS A 67 5.71 6.39 -1.57
N TRP A 68 7.01 6.69 -1.55
CA TRP A 68 7.90 6.24 -0.49
C TRP A 68 7.48 6.77 0.87
N LEU A 69 7.15 8.05 0.96
CA LEU A 69 6.64 8.66 2.18
C LEU A 69 5.33 7.98 2.64
N ILE A 70 4.42 7.69 1.71
CA ILE A 70 3.16 7.01 2.03
C ILE A 70 3.42 5.63 2.65
N TYR A 71 4.30 4.82 2.07
CA TYR A 71 4.64 3.51 2.64
C TYR A 71 5.42 3.61 3.94
N GLY A 72 6.30 4.60 4.09
CA GLY A 72 7.01 4.87 5.35
C GLY A 72 6.06 5.25 6.48
N LEU A 73 5.11 6.15 6.22
CA LEU A 73 4.04 6.50 7.14
C LEU A 73 3.14 5.30 7.42
N GLY A 74 2.85 4.48 6.40
CA GLY A 74 2.08 3.26 6.55
C GLY A 74 2.75 2.25 7.49
N ALA A 75 4.05 2.02 7.30
CA ALA A 75 4.86 1.16 8.15
C ALA A 75 4.85 1.67 9.60
N TYR A 76 5.10 2.95 9.82
CA TYR A 76 5.09 3.54 11.16
C TYR A 76 3.69 3.52 11.81
N GLY A 77 2.65 3.86 11.05
CA GLY A 77 1.27 3.89 11.49
C GLY A 77 0.77 2.52 11.92
N PHE A 78 1.01 1.47 11.14
CA PHE A 78 0.69 0.10 11.53
C PHE A 78 1.62 -0.44 12.63
N TRP A 79 2.90 -0.07 12.65
CA TRP A 79 3.83 -0.52 13.69
C TRP A 79 3.36 -0.10 15.09
N ARG A 80 2.95 1.17 15.20
CA ARG A 80 2.51 1.79 16.46
C ARG A 80 0.99 1.80 16.63
N MET A 81 0.24 1.27 15.66
CA MET A 81 -1.23 1.26 15.65
C MET A 81 -1.85 2.64 15.91
N LYS A 82 -1.28 3.68 15.27
CA LYS A 82 -1.67 5.08 15.49
C LYS A 82 -3.11 5.34 15.09
N THR A 83 -3.82 6.12 15.89
CA THR A 83 -5.22 6.52 15.62
C THR A 83 -5.42 7.19 14.26
N TRP A 84 -4.46 8.00 13.80
CA TRP A 84 -4.51 8.64 12.48
C TRP A 84 -4.31 7.66 11.32
N MET A 85 -3.76 6.46 11.56
CA MET A 85 -3.57 5.48 10.49
C MET A 85 -4.91 4.93 9.98
N TRP A 86 -5.93 4.89 10.84
CA TRP A 86 -7.25 4.37 10.49
C TRP A 86 -7.91 5.05 9.27
N PRO A 87 -8.16 6.38 9.25
CA PRO A 87 -8.82 6.97 8.10
C PRO A 87 -7.87 6.98 6.89
N TRP A 88 -6.59 7.28 7.09
CA TRP A 88 -5.64 7.45 5.98
C TRP A 88 -5.33 6.15 5.25
N ALA A 89 -5.17 5.03 5.97
CA ALA A 89 -5.01 3.73 5.32
C ALA A 89 -6.23 3.36 4.49
N SER A 90 -7.44 3.60 5.01
CA SER A 90 -8.67 3.32 4.28
C SER A 90 -8.83 4.21 3.05
N ILE A 91 -8.49 5.50 3.15
CA ILE A 91 -8.53 6.45 2.03
C ILE A 91 -7.52 6.05 0.94
N TYR A 92 -6.31 5.66 1.33
CA TYR A 92 -5.30 5.20 0.38
C TYR A 92 -5.76 3.95 -0.37
N VAL A 93 -6.34 2.97 0.32
CA VAL A 93 -6.88 1.77 -0.35
C VAL A 93 -8.10 2.12 -1.22
N ALA A 94 -8.93 3.09 -0.84
CA ALA A 94 -9.99 3.60 -1.70
C ALA A 94 -9.43 4.22 -3.00
N GLN A 95 -8.31 4.94 -2.90
CA GLN A 95 -7.60 5.43 -4.08
C GLN A 95 -7.09 4.30 -4.97
N ILE A 96 -6.61 3.18 -4.40
CA ILE A 96 -6.22 1.98 -5.18
C ILE A 96 -7.43 1.37 -5.89
N VAL A 97 -8.60 1.30 -5.24
CA VAL A 97 -9.83 0.81 -5.89
C VAL A 97 -10.16 1.65 -7.13
N ILE A 98 -10.10 2.98 -7.00
CA ILE A 98 -10.29 3.90 -8.13
C ILE A 98 -9.23 3.66 -9.21
N ALA A 99 -7.96 3.51 -8.81
CA ALA A 99 -6.87 3.29 -9.75
C ALA A 99 -7.05 2.00 -10.55
N MET A 100 -7.43 0.90 -9.91
CA MET A 100 -7.71 -0.37 -10.57
C MET A 100 -8.89 -0.28 -11.53
N PHE A 101 -9.93 0.47 -11.16
CA PHE A 101 -11.06 0.71 -12.02
C PHE A 101 -10.68 1.53 -13.26
N VAL A 102 -10.08 2.70 -13.05
CA VAL A 102 -9.72 3.65 -14.12
C VAL A 102 -8.66 3.08 -15.05
N TRP A 103 -7.60 2.49 -14.50
CA TRP A 103 -6.48 1.97 -15.31
C TRP A 103 -6.92 0.84 -16.25
N ASN A 104 -7.72 -0.12 -15.77
CA ASN A 104 -8.20 -1.21 -16.61
C ASN A 104 -9.18 -0.73 -17.70
N ILE A 105 -9.93 0.36 -17.46
CA ILE A 105 -10.73 1.01 -18.51
C ILE A 105 -9.82 1.66 -19.55
N LEU A 106 -8.84 2.47 -19.11
CA LEU A 106 -7.97 3.23 -20.01
C LEU A 106 -7.04 2.35 -20.83
N LYS A 107 -6.57 1.23 -20.27
CA LYS A 107 -5.60 0.35 -20.93
C LYS A 107 -6.25 -0.51 -22.02
N ASP A 108 -7.22 -1.33 -21.62
CA ASP A 108 -7.75 -2.40 -22.49
C ASP A 108 -9.29 -2.40 -22.58
N ASN A 109 -9.97 -1.46 -21.89
CA ASN A 109 -11.44 -1.42 -21.73
C ASN A 109 -12.05 -2.78 -21.31
N ASN A 110 -11.28 -3.58 -20.56
CA ASN A 110 -11.68 -4.92 -20.15
C ASN A 110 -12.55 -4.84 -18.89
N LEU A 111 -13.87 -4.78 -19.08
CA LEU A 111 -14.84 -4.65 -18.00
C LEU A 111 -14.73 -5.76 -16.95
N ILE A 112 -14.38 -6.98 -17.34
CA ILE A 112 -14.20 -8.08 -16.38
C ILE A 112 -13.01 -7.78 -15.46
N ALA A 113 -11.87 -7.36 -16.02
CA ALA A 113 -10.69 -6.99 -15.24
C ALA A 113 -10.96 -5.78 -14.33
N VAL A 114 -11.69 -4.77 -14.83
CA VAL A 114 -12.14 -3.60 -14.05
C VAL A 114 -12.90 -4.03 -12.79
N PHE A 115 -13.95 -4.84 -12.93
CA PHE A 115 -14.79 -5.22 -11.80
C PHE A 115 -14.08 -6.18 -10.84
N ILE A 116 -13.35 -7.18 -11.35
CA ILE A 116 -12.65 -8.13 -10.49
C ILE A 116 -11.58 -7.42 -9.66
N SER A 117 -10.72 -6.63 -10.30
CA SER A 117 -9.64 -5.93 -9.60
C SER A 117 -10.18 -4.94 -8.56
N ALA A 118 -11.13 -4.08 -8.93
CA ALA A 118 -11.73 -3.12 -8.00
C ALA A 118 -12.40 -3.82 -6.80
N LEU A 119 -13.13 -4.91 -7.04
CA LEU A 119 -13.82 -5.65 -5.98
C LEU A 119 -12.83 -6.29 -4.98
N ILE A 120 -11.72 -6.84 -5.46
CA ILE A 120 -10.68 -7.42 -4.60
C ILE A 120 -10.14 -6.36 -3.63
N PHE A 121 -9.87 -5.15 -4.12
CA PHE A 121 -9.34 -4.07 -3.28
C PHE A 121 -10.40 -3.38 -2.39
N CYS A 122 -11.69 -3.54 -2.68
CA CYS A 122 -12.76 -3.13 -1.75
C CYS A 122 -12.70 -3.90 -0.42
N ILE A 123 -12.21 -5.14 -0.42
CA ILE A 123 -12.11 -5.96 0.79
C ILE A 123 -11.21 -5.29 1.85
N PRO A 124 -9.92 -5.00 1.59
CA PRO A 124 -9.07 -4.30 2.56
C PRO A 124 -9.56 -2.87 2.85
N MET A 125 -10.17 -2.17 1.88
CA MET A 125 -10.74 -0.83 2.11
C MET A 125 -11.82 -0.87 3.20
N ILE A 126 -12.82 -1.74 3.05
CA ILE A 126 -13.92 -1.87 4.02
C ILE A 126 -13.40 -2.41 5.36
N ALA A 127 -12.48 -3.39 5.33
CA ALA A 127 -11.88 -3.94 6.53
C ALA A 127 -11.13 -2.87 7.34
N LEU A 128 -10.36 -2.01 6.68
CA LEU A 128 -9.68 -0.87 7.32
C LEU A 128 -10.69 0.12 7.89
N TRP A 129 -11.68 0.54 7.10
CA TRP A 129 -12.72 1.46 7.55
C TRP A 129 -13.43 0.97 8.81
N ARG A 130 -13.74 -0.33 8.88
CA ARG A 130 -14.43 -0.95 10.02
C ARG A 130 -13.55 -1.22 11.24
N SER A 131 -12.24 -1.02 11.14
CA SER A 131 -11.27 -1.38 12.18
C SER A 131 -10.80 -0.22 13.07
N LYS A 132 -11.58 0.87 13.12
CA LYS A 132 -11.27 2.09 13.88
C LYS A 132 -10.86 1.79 15.33
N ASP A 133 -11.60 0.90 15.97
CA ASP A 133 -11.42 0.45 17.35
C ASP A 133 -10.06 -0.24 17.60
N LYS A 134 -9.38 -0.72 16.55
CA LYS A 134 -8.08 -1.39 16.66
C LYS A 134 -6.90 -0.43 16.67
N PHE A 135 -7.07 0.81 16.21
CA PHE A 135 -6.01 1.82 16.14
C PHE A 135 -6.02 2.72 17.37
N ILE A 136 -5.37 2.27 18.44
CA ILE A 136 -5.43 2.89 19.78
C ILE A 136 -4.11 3.52 20.27
N GLY A 137 -3.03 3.46 19.47
CA GLY A 137 -1.67 3.85 19.87
C GLY A 137 -1.25 5.28 19.56
#